data_AF-A0A946Z1X1-F1
#
_entry.id   AF-A0A946Z1X1-F1
#
_cell.length_a   1.000
_cell.length_b   1.000
_cell.length_c   1.000
_cell.angle_alpha   90.00
_cell.angle_beta   90.00
_cell.angle_gamma   90.00
#
_symmetry.space_group_name_H-M   'P 1'
#
loop_
_entity.id
_entity.type
_entity.pdbx_description
1 polymer ?
#
loop_
_entity_poly.entity_id
_entity_poly.type
_entity_poly.pdbx_seq_one_letter_code
_entity_poly.pdbx_strand_id
1 'polypeptide(L)'
;MITSPHNPRVKGVVRLRKRRHRDDTGTFIVEGRREATRAVAAGVDIATLFLQTGEIPPAGIDADIVDVSPAVFAKMSARQGPDGVLAVARTWDLGLDRIKTTTGALVLVAAGIE
;
A
#
# COMPACT_ATOMS: atom_id res chain seq x y z
N MET A 1 -16.19 -6.48 8.92
CA MET A 1 -15.74 -5.21 9.52
C MET A 1 -14.85 -5.47 10.74
N ILE A 2 -13.71 -4.78 10.86
CA ILE A 2 -12.79 -4.84 12.03
C ILE A 2 -12.95 -3.58 12.88
N THR A 3 -13.29 -3.76 14.15
CA THR A 3 -13.47 -2.66 15.11
C THR A 3 -12.40 -2.63 16.20
N SER A 4 -11.68 -3.74 16.41
CA SER A 4 -10.65 -3.85 17.44
C SER A 4 -9.27 -3.44 16.93
N PRO A 5 -8.60 -2.45 17.54
CA PRO A 5 -7.24 -2.07 17.21
C PRO A 5 -6.20 -3.17 17.52
N HIS A 6 -6.57 -4.22 18.26
CA HIS A 6 -5.69 -5.34 18.60
C HIS A 6 -5.78 -6.51 17.60
N ASN A 7 -6.65 -6.40 16.60
CA ASN A 7 -6.81 -7.42 15.56
C ASN A 7 -5.46 -7.75 14.88
N PRO A 8 -5.13 -9.02 14.62
CA PRO A 8 -3.88 -9.42 13.99
C PRO A 8 -3.61 -8.73 12.65
N ARG A 9 -4.63 -8.53 11.81
CA ARG A 9 -4.51 -7.83 10.51
C ARG A 9 -4.09 -6.37 10.70
N VAL A 10 -4.68 -5.68 11.68
CA VAL A 10 -4.34 -4.30 12.05
C VAL A 10 -2.89 -4.22 12.53
N LYS A 11 -2.47 -5.14 13.41
CA LYS A 11 -1.07 -5.23 13.86
C LYS A 11 -0.11 -5.50 12.70
N GLY A 12 -0.51 -6.35 11.75
CA GLY A 12 0.23 -6.62 10.52
C GLY A 12 0.49 -5.35 9.73
N VAL A 13 -0.54 -4.55 9.44
CA VAL A 13 -0.40 -3.28 8.74
C VAL A 13 0.53 -2.32 9.49
N VAL A 14 0.36 -2.14 10.81
CA VAL A 14 1.23 -1.26 11.59
C VAL A 14 2.70 -1.71 11.55
N ARG A 15 2.96 -3.02 11.50
CA ARG A 15 4.32 -3.57 11.39
C ARG A 15 4.99 -3.25 10.06
N LEU A 16 4.25 -3.11 8.96
CA LEU A 16 4.79 -2.77 7.62
C LEU A 16 5.46 -1.39 7.56
N ARG A 17 5.31 -0.55 8.60
CA ARG A 17 6.10 0.68 8.75
C ARG A 17 7.60 0.40 8.83
N LYS A 18 7.99 -0.74 9.40
CA LYS A 18 9.39 -1.15 9.50
C LYS A 18 9.81 -1.92 8.25
N ARG A 19 10.94 -1.52 7.66
CA ARG A 19 11.50 -2.17 6.45
C ARG A 19 11.61 -3.68 6.57
N ARG A 20 12.19 -4.18 7.67
CA ARG A 20 12.31 -5.61 7.94
C ARG A 20 11.00 -6.38 7.73
N HIS A 21 9.87 -5.84 8.22
CA HIS A 21 8.60 -6.51 8.06
C HIS A 21 8.08 -6.48 6.62
N ARG A 22 8.37 -5.43 5.85
CA ARG A 22 8.05 -5.40 4.41
C ARG A 22 8.85 -6.42 3.63
N ASP A 23 10.15 -6.52 3.95
CA ASP A 23 11.06 -7.46 3.31
C ASP A 23 10.66 -8.91 3.65
N ASP A 24 10.35 -9.19 4.93
CA ASP A 24 9.92 -10.52 5.39
C ASP A 24 8.59 -10.98 4.76
N THR A 25 7.64 -10.06 4.54
CA THR A 25 6.31 -10.40 4.00
C THR A 25 6.17 -10.18 2.50
N GLY A 26 7.14 -9.51 1.85
CA GLY A 26 7.03 -9.09 0.45
C GLY A 26 5.84 -8.16 0.20
N THR A 27 5.51 -7.28 1.16
CA THR A 27 4.37 -6.36 1.04
C THR A 27 4.66 -4.96 1.58
N PHE A 28 3.95 -3.95 1.08
CA PHE A 28 4.06 -2.57 1.53
C PHE A 28 2.70 -1.86 1.58
N ILE A 29 2.65 -0.73 2.29
CA ILE A 29 1.44 0.09 2.43
C ILE A 29 1.35 1.07 1.25
N VAL A 30 0.17 1.16 0.65
CA VAL A 30 -0.25 2.24 -0.25
C VAL A 30 -1.39 2.97 0.44
N GLU A 31 -1.08 4.10 1.06
CA GLU A 31 -2.06 4.89 1.84
C GLU A 31 -2.56 6.05 1.00
N GLY A 32 -3.88 6.25 0.97
CA GLY A 32 -4.55 7.31 0.21
C GLY A 32 -5.28 6.79 -1.03
N ARG A 33 -6.47 7.34 -1.28
CA ARG A 33 -7.31 7.02 -2.44
C ARG A 33 -6.56 7.25 -3.75
N ARG A 34 -5.90 8.40 -3.89
CA ARG A 34 -5.15 8.76 -5.10
C ARG A 34 -4.00 7.79 -5.37
N GLU A 35 -3.25 7.46 -4.33
CA GLU A 35 -2.13 6.53 -4.43
C GLU A 35 -2.61 5.11 -4.75
N ALA A 36 -3.69 4.64 -4.13
CA ALA A 36 -4.31 3.35 -4.43
C ALA A 36 -4.83 3.26 -5.88
N THR A 37 -5.53 4.29 -6.38
CA THR A 37 -5.97 4.34 -7.78
C THR A 37 -4.80 4.26 -8.76
N ARG A 38 -3.68 4.96 -8.47
CA ARG A 38 -2.49 4.90 -9.32
C ARG A 38 -1.83 3.53 -9.31
N ALA A 39 -1.75 2.89 -8.15
CA ALA A 39 -1.22 1.54 -8.03
C ALA A 39 -2.03 0.56 -8.90
N VAL A 40 -3.36 0.63 -8.84
CA VAL A 40 -4.26 -0.17 -9.69
C VAL A 40 -4.04 0.10 -11.16
N ALA A 41 -4.01 1.38 -11.57
CA ALA A 41 -3.77 1.76 -12.96
C ALA A 41 -2.39 1.31 -13.49
N ALA A 42 -1.41 1.16 -12.61
CA ALA A 42 -0.08 0.64 -12.92
C ALA A 42 0.00 -0.90 -12.90
N GLY A 43 -1.09 -1.61 -12.59
CA GLY A 43 -1.12 -3.07 -12.51
C GLY A 43 -0.44 -3.63 -11.26
N VAL A 44 -0.34 -2.85 -10.18
CA VAL A 44 0.20 -3.33 -8.90
C VAL A 44 -0.76 -4.35 -8.28
N ASP A 45 -0.21 -5.47 -7.82
CA ASP A 45 -0.95 -6.50 -7.09
C ASP A 45 -1.33 -6.01 -5.68
N ILE A 46 -2.61 -5.69 -5.48
CA ILE A 46 -3.20 -5.30 -4.21
C ILE A 46 -3.71 -6.54 -3.48
N ALA A 47 -3.05 -6.94 -2.40
CA ALA A 47 -3.43 -8.11 -1.61
C ALA A 47 -4.65 -7.84 -0.71
N THR A 48 -4.76 -6.63 -0.15
CA THR A 48 -5.88 -6.25 0.72
C THR A 48 -6.14 -4.76 0.64
N LEU A 49 -7.40 -4.37 0.60
CA LEU A 49 -7.85 -2.99 0.72
C LEU A 49 -8.60 -2.81 2.05
N PHE A 50 -8.10 -1.94 2.91
CA PHE A 50 -8.80 -1.51 4.12
C PHE A 50 -9.52 -0.19 3.86
N LEU A 51 -10.82 -0.16 4.17
CA LEU A 51 -11.68 1.01 4.02
C LEU A 51 -12.21 1.45 5.36
N GLN A 52 -12.11 2.75 5.67
CA GLN A 52 -12.87 3.31 6.77
C GLN A 52 -14.36 3.16 6.46
N THR A 53 -15.16 2.83 7.47
CA THR A 53 -16.62 2.68 7.31
C THR A 53 -17.23 3.88 6.60
N GLY A 54 -17.98 3.62 5.51
CA GLY A 54 -18.62 4.64 4.68
C GLY A 54 -17.83 5.03 3.43
N GLU A 55 -16.55 4.64 3.32
CA GLU A 55 -15.75 4.84 2.12
C GLU A 55 -16.09 3.82 1.03
N ILE A 56 -15.91 4.24 -0.23
CA ILE A 56 -16.11 3.40 -1.40
C ILE A 56 -14.74 2.96 -1.95
N PRO A 57 -14.55 1.69 -2.35
CA PRO A 57 -13.30 1.26 -2.96
C PRO A 57 -13.00 2.04 -4.26
N PRO A 58 -11.74 2.39 -4.52
CA PRO A 58 -11.31 2.80 -5.86
C PRO A 58 -11.74 1.80 -6.93
N ALA A 59 -12.14 2.30 -8.10
CA ALA A 59 -12.55 1.45 -9.22
C ALA A 59 -11.40 0.56 -9.70
N GLY A 60 -11.72 -0.66 -10.14
CA GLY A 60 -10.75 -1.60 -10.70
C GLY A 60 -9.91 -2.34 -9.66
N ILE A 61 -10.17 -2.18 -8.36
CA ILE A 61 -9.56 -3.02 -7.32
C ILE A 61 -10.25 -4.38 -7.29
N ASP A 62 -9.48 -5.42 -7.56
CA ASP A 62 -9.81 -6.81 -7.28
C ASP A 62 -8.90 -7.31 -6.15
N ALA A 63 -9.38 -7.20 -4.91
CA ALA A 63 -8.62 -7.52 -3.70
C ALA A 63 -9.55 -7.92 -2.54
N ASP A 64 -8.99 -8.48 -1.46
CA ASP A 64 -9.73 -8.65 -0.21
C ASP A 64 -10.06 -7.29 0.41
N ILE A 65 -11.35 -6.90 0.39
CA ILE A 65 -11.83 -5.62 0.93
C ILE A 65 -12.27 -5.81 2.38
N VAL A 66 -11.75 -4.96 3.27
CA VAL A 66 -11.99 -5.03 4.71
C VAL A 66 -12.42 -3.66 5.23
N ASP A 67 -13.69 -3.57 5.62
CA ASP A 67 -14.17 -2.40 6.36
C ASP A 67 -13.58 -2.36 7.76
N VAL A 68 -13.17 -1.18 8.20
CA VAL A 68 -12.64 -0.93 9.54
C VAL A 68 -13.31 0.28 10.18
N SER A 69 -13.40 0.29 11.51
CA SER A 69 -13.89 1.47 12.24
C SER A 69 -12.92 2.66 12.10
N PRO A 70 -13.38 3.91 12.29
CA PRO A 70 -12.52 5.08 12.26
C PRO A 70 -11.33 4.98 13.24
N ALA A 71 -11.56 4.44 14.44
CA ALA A 71 -10.50 4.24 15.43
C ALA A 71 -9.43 3.21 14.99
N VAL A 72 -9.84 2.16 14.28
CA VAL A 72 -8.91 1.18 13.70
C VAL A 72 -8.16 1.80 12.53
N PHE A 73 -8.84 2.52 11.66
CA PHE A 73 -8.21 3.19 10.51
C PHE A 73 -7.16 4.19 10.98
N ALA A 74 -7.50 5.04 11.96
CA ALA A 74 -6.57 6.01 12.54
C ALA A 74 -5.32 5.37 13.13
N LYS A 75 -5.42 4.17 13.71
CA LYS A 75 -4.25 3.42 14.19
C LYS A 75 -3.36 2.91 13.05
N MET A 76 -3.95 2.51 11.94
CA MET A 76 -3.24 1.96 10.78
C MET A 76 -2.55 3.06 9.97
N SER A 77 -3.24 4.19 9.78
CA SER A 77 -2.78 5.40 9.10
C SER A 77 -1.48 5.95 9.70
N ALA A 78 -0.53 6.32 8.85
CA ALA A 78 0.64 7.11 9.24
C ALA A 78 0.39 8.62 9.10
N ARG A 79 -0.69 9.03 8.42
CA ARG A 79 -1.05 10.43 8.17
C ARG A 79 -1.89 11.02 9.28
N GLN A 80 -1.76 12.34 9.48
CA GLN A 80 -2.78 13.14 10.17
C GLN A 80 -3.93 13.42 9.20
N GLY A 81 -5.16 13.07 9.58
CA GLY A 81 -6.36 13.27 8.76
C GLY A 81 -6.38 12.42 7.47
N PRO A 82 -6.34 11.09 7.55
CA PRO A 82 -6.36 10.25 6.36
C PRO A 82 -7.73 10.23 5.67
N ASP A 83 -7.73 9.89 4.37
CA ASP A 83 -8.93 9.85 3.52
C ASP A 83 -9.71 8.52 3.57
N GLY A 84 -9.38 7.65 4.52
CA GLY A 84 -10.10 6.39 4.76
C GLY A 84 -9.79 5.26 3.78
N VAL A 85 -8.77 5.38 2.92
CA VAL A 85 -8.33 4.31 2.02
C VAL A 85 -6.89 3.89 2.32
N LEU A 86 -6.66 2.59 2.58
CA LEU A 86 -5.33 2.03 2.79
C LEU A 86 -5.23 0.64 2.15
N ALA A 87 -4.35 0.49 1.17
CA ALA A 87 -4.06 -0.79 0.54
C ALA A 87 -2.77 -1.40 1.06
N VAL A 88 -2.71 -2.72 1.07
CA VAL A 88 -1.47 -3.51 1.21
C VAL A 88 -1.20 -4.16 -0.13
N ALA A 89 -0.09 -3.79 -0.74
CA ALA A 89 0.34 -4.25 -2.05
C ALA A 89 1.52 -5.23 -1.92
N ARG A 90 1.66 -6.16 -2.86
CA ARG A 90 2.84 -7.03 -2.94
C ARG A 90 4.01 -6.30 -3.58
N THR A 91 5.21 -6.52 -3.07
CA THR A 91 6.43 -6.07 -3.72
C THR A 91 6.68 -6.90 -4.99
N TRP A 92 7.38 -6.32 -5.94
CA TRP A 92 7.83 -6.99 -7.16
C TRP A 92 9.33 -6.81 -7.34
N ASP A 93 9.89 -7.56 -8.28
CA ASP A 93 11.30 -7.53 -8.63
C ASP A 93 11.66 -6.18 -9.29
N LEU A 94 12.62 -5.48 -8.71
CA LEU A 94 13.14 -4.18 -9.15
C LEU A 94 14.59 -4.29 -9.65
N GLY A 95 15.07 -5.50 -9.96
CA GLY A 95 16.40 -5.73 -10.52
C GLY A 95 16.65 -4.91 -11.80
N LEU A 96 17.90 -4.46 -11.99
CA LEU A 96 18.28 -3.66 -13.16
C LEU A 96 18.08 -4.43 -14.47
N ASP A 97 18.13 -5.76 -14.44
CA ASP A 97 17.86 -6.66 -15.56
C ASP A 97 16.40 -6.59 -16.06
N ARG A 98 15.49 -6.04 -15.25
CA ARG A 98 14.08 -5.79 -15.64
C ARG A 98 13.91 -4.49 -16.43
N ILE A 99 14.89 -3.59 -16.41
CA ILE A 99 14.78 -2.29 -17.06
C ILE A 99 14.98 -2.49 -18.58
N LYS A 100 13.90 -2.28 -19.33
CA LYS A 100 13.96 -2.22 -20.79
C LYS A 100 14.31 -0.81 -21.22
N THR A 101 15.50 -0.63 -21.81
CA THR A 101 15.91 0.65 -22.39
C THR A 101 15.74 0.64 -23.90
N THR A 102 15.40 1.80 -24.45
CA THR A 102 15.37 2.05 -25.90
C THR A 102 16.47 3.05 -26.26
N THR A 103 16.85 3.09 -27.53
CA THR A 103 17.80 4.10 -28.04
C THR A 103 17.26 5.50 -27.75
N GLY A 104 18.08 6.32 -27.07
CA GLY A 104 17.70 7.69 -26.69
C GLY A 104 16.94 7.82 -25.35
N ALA A 105 16.86 6.75 -24.54
CA ALA A 105 16.26 6.81 -23.22
C ALA A 105 16.98 7.83 -22.30
N LEU A 106 16.21 8.68 -21.61
CA LEU A 106 16.69 9.54 -20.54
C LEU A 106 16.72 8.76 -19.22
N VAL A 107 17.89 8.66 -18.60
CA VAL A 107 18.10 7.88 -17.37
C VAL A 107 18.57 8.80 -16.24
N LEU A 108 17.98 8.64 -15.05
CA LEU A 108 18.43 9.27 -13.81
C LEU A 108 19.19 8.24 -12.96
N VAL A 109 20.44 8.53 -12.63
CA VAL A 109 21.23 7.76 -11.65
C VAL A 109 21.39 8.61 -10.40
N ALA A 110 20.78 8.16 -9.31
CA ALA A 110 20.84 8.82 -8.02
C ALA A 110 21.74 8.01 -7.07
N ALA A 111 22.88 8.57 -6.66
CA ALA A 111 23.84 7.93 -5.78
C ALA A 111 23.99 8.72 -4.48
N GLY A 112 24.04 8.03 -3.34
CA GLY A 112 24.14 8.67 -2.02
C GLY A 112 22.86 9.36 -1.55
N ILE A 113 21.69 8.82 -1.90
CA ILE A 113 20.40 9.37 -1.44
C ILE A 113 20.13 8.92 -0.01
N GLU A 114 19.88 9.91 0.85
CA GLU A 114 19.39 9.75 2.23
C GLU A 114 17.87 9.93 2.32
#